data_AF-A0A0B8N6Y4-F1
#
_entry.id   AF-A0A0B8N6Y4-F1
#
_cell.length_a   1.000
_cell.length_b   1.000
_cell.length_c   1.000
_cell.angle_alpha   90.00
_cell.angle_beta   90.00
_cell.angle_gamma   90.00
#
_symmetry.space_group_name_H-M   'P 1'
#
loop_
_entity.id
_entity.type
_entity.pdbx_description
1 polymer ?
#
loop_
_entity_poly.entity_id
_entity_poly.type
_entity_poly.pdbx_seq_one_letter_code
_entity_poly.pdbx_strand_id
1 'polypeptide(L)'
;MAFTESEAKVLGALASLDPPHALTVRQLCRTTRLPETSVHRALLRLSRTGLAMSTRQGPAGWHCTDRGRLAITRPVYRDYAGVRP
;
A
#
# COMPACT_ATOMS: atom_id res chain seq x y z
N MET A 1 -11.72 11.14 -0.81
CA MET A 1 -10.38 11.68 -1.16
C MET A 1 -9.84 10.87 -2.31
N ALA A 2 -9.25 11.51 -3.31
CA ALA A 2 -8.55 10.81 -4.38
C ALA A 2 -7.12 10.47 -3.92
N PHE A 3 -6.68 9.25 -4.18
CA PHE A 3 -5.29 8.84 -3.97
C PHE A 3 -4.37 9.51 -4.98
N THR A 4 -3.18 9.88 -4.52
CA THR A 4 -2.08 10.13 -5.46
C THR A 4 -1.65 8.83 -6.11
N GLU A 5 -0.92 8.91 -7.23
CA GLU A 5 -0.37 7.74 -7.89
C GLU A 5 0.52 6.91 -6.94
N SER A 6 1.33 7.59 -6.11
CA SER A 6 2.19 6.92 -5.13
C SER A 6 1.37 6.18 -4.06
N GLU A 7 0.30 6.80 -3.56
CA GLU A 7 -0.61 6.18 -2.59
C GLU A 7 -1.32 4.97 -3.19
N ALA A 8 -1.81 5.07 -4.43
CA ALA A 8 -2.49 3.98 -5.12
C ALA A 8 -1.54 2.81 -5.40
N LYS A 9 -0.32 3.08 -5.87
CA LYS A 9 0.71 2.04 -6.09
C LYS A 9 1.10 1.32 -4.81
N VAL A 10 1.32 2.06 -3.72
CA VAL A 10 1.67 1.46 -2.42
C VAL A 10 0.52 0.63 -1.86
N LEU A 11 -0.70 1.17 -1.87
CA LEU A 11 -1.87 0.47 -1.36
C LEU A 11 -2.22 -0.77 -2.20
N GLY A 12 -2.07 -0.66 -3.53
CA GLY A 12 -2.19 -1.77 -4.46
C GLY A 12 -1.19 -2.88 -4.16
N ALA A 13 0.10 -2.55 -4.05
CA ALA A 13 1.13 -3.53 -3.70
C ALA A 13 0.87 -4.24 -2.35
N LEU A 14 0.33 -3.52 -1.37
CA LEU A 14 -0.06 -4.11 -0.08
C LEU A 14 -1.31 -5.00 -0.19
N ALA A 15 -2.23 -4.69 -1.12
CA ALA A 15 -3.46 -5.44 -1.33
C ALA A 15 -3.26 -6.69 -2.21
N SER A 16 -2.31 -6.68 -3.14
CA SER A 16 -2.07 -7.82 -4.04
C SER A 16 -1.42 -9.04 -3.37
N LEU A 17 -0.98 -8.92 -2.11
CA LEU A 17 -0.39 -10.03 -1.37
C LEU A 17 -1.46 -10.85 -0.62
N ASP A 18 -1.35 -12.16 -0.79
CA ASP A 18 -2.19 -13.20 -0.21
C ASP A 18 -1.27 -14.29 0.39
N PRO A 19 -1.33 -14.67 1.70
CA PRO A 19 -1.99 -14.06 2.87
C PRO A 19 -1.23 -12.80 3.37
N PRO A 20 -1.63 -12.11 4.48
CA PRO A 20 -1.21 -10.74 4.82
C PRO A 20 0.25 -10.67 5.30
N HIS A 21 1.17 -10.81 4.36
CA HIS A 21 2.58 -10.61 4.61
C HIS A 21 2.82 -9.11 4.71
N ALA A 22 3.34 -8.71 5.86
CA ALA A 22 3.76 -7.36 6.07
C ALA A 22 4.97 -7.04 5.18
N LEU A 23 4.88 -6.00 4.35
CA LEU A 23 5.97 -5.54 3.50
C LEU A 23 6.80 -4.48 4.21
N THR A 24 8.12 -4.64 4.15
CA THR A 24 9.05 -3.56 4.52
C THR A 24 9.02 -2.45 3.46
N VAL A 25 9.42 -1.24 3.84
CA VAL A 25 9.61 -0.11 2.91
C VAL A 25 10.52 -0.50 1.74
N ARG A 26 11.59 -1.26 2.02
CA ARG A 26 12.51 -1.75 0.99
C ARG A 26 11.83 -2.65 -0.05
N GLN A 27 10.92 -3.53 0.38
CA GLN A 27 10.14 -4.35 -0.55
C GLN A 27 9.15 -3.49 -1.34
N LEU A 28 8.48 -2.54 -0.71
CA LEU A 28 7.58 -1.61 -1.37
C LEU A 28 8.29 -0.77 -2.44
N CYS A 29 9.49 -0.25 -2.18
CA CYS A 29 10.28 0.47 -3.19
C CYS A 29 10.55 -0.41 -4.42
N ARG A 30 10.90 -1.70 -4.21
CA ARG A 30 11.16 -2.64 -5.31
C ARG A 30 9.91 -2.94 -6.12
N THR A 31 8.79 -3.23 -5.45
CA THR A 31 7.52 -3.58 -6.11
C THR A 31 6.90 -2.41 -6.85
N THR A 32 6.91 -1.22 -6.24
CA THR A 32 6.25 -0.02 -6.81
C THR A 32 7.16 0.79 -7.74
N ARG A 33 8.47 0.52 -7.74
CA ARG A 33 9.51 1.32 -8.40
C ARG A 33 9.51 2.80 -7.97
N LEU A 34 9.02 3.08 -6.76
CA LEU A 34 9.00 4.41 -6.19
C LEU A 34 10.25 4.66 -5.33
N PRO A 35 10.71 5.91 -5.23
CA PRO A 35 11.74 6.27 -4.27
C PRO A 35 11.22 6.12 -2.84
N GLU A 36 12.12 5.80 -1.92
CA GLU A 36 11.79 5.55 -0.51
C GLU A 36 11.03 6.70 0.15
N THR A 37 11.38 7.95 -0.18
CA THR A 37 10.69 9.14 0.33
C THR A 37 9.21 9.19 -0.08
N SER A 38 8.88 8.81 -1.31
CA SER A 38 7.49 8.72 -1.78
C SER A 38 6.74 7.59 -1.09
N VAL A 39 7.39 6.44 -0.87
CA VAL A 39 6.82 5.31 -0.14
C VAL A 39 6.51 5.69 1.31
N HIS A 40 7.45 6.32 2.03
CA HIS A 40 7.21 6.78 3.41
C HIS A 40 6.06 7.78 3.50
N ARG A 41 6.00 8.76 2.60
CA ARG A 41 4.91 9.74 2.56
C ARG A 41 3.55 9.08 2.29
N ALA A 42 3.50 8.15 1.34
CA ALA A 42 2.30 7.39 1.04
C ALA A 42 1.85 6.55 2.25
N LEU A 43 2.76 5.80 2.87
CA LEU A 43 2.47 4.98 4.05
C LEU A 43 1.98 5.81 5.24
N LEU A 44 2.60 6.96 5.50
CA LEU A 44 2.17 7.88 6.55
C LEU A 44 0.74 8.39 6.32
N ARG A 45 0.36 8.68 5.07
CA ARG A 45 -0.99 9.14 4.75
C ARG A 45 -2.01 8.01 4.77
N LEU A 46 -1.65 6.84 4.28
CA LEU A 46 -2.48 5.64 4.33
C LEU A 46 -2.72 5.17 5.77
N SER A 47 -1.73 5.31 6.65
CA SER A 47 -1.88 4.97 8.07
C SER A 47 -2.78 5.96 8.81
N ARG A 48 -2.59 7.27 8.58
CA ARG A 48 -3.47 8.32 9.13
C ARG A 48 -4.93 8.16 8.70
N THR A 49 -5.18 7.52 7.56
CA THR A 49 -6.53 7.27 7.02
C THR A 49 -7.06 5.86 7.34
N GLY A 50 -6.29 5.03 8.04
CA GLY A 50 -6.67 3.67 8.43
C GLY A 50 -6.70 2.66 7.27
N LEU A 51 -6.01 2.95 6.17
CA LEU A 51 -5.94 2.11 4.96
C LEU A 51 -4.75 1.15 4.97
N ALA A 52 -3.70 1.48 5.73
CA ALA A 52 -2.54 0.62 5.95
C ALA A 52 -2.13 0.68 7.43
N MET A 53 -1.54 -0.39 7.93
CA MET A 53 -1.01 -0.45 9.31
C MET A 53 0.42 -0.96 9.31
N SER A 54 1.21 -0.47 10.26
CA SER A 54 2.58 -0.93 10.50
C SER A 54 2.64 -1.84 11.72
N THR A 55 3.50 -2.86 11.67
CA THR A 55 3.88 -3.64 12.84
C THR A 55 4.82 -2.82 13.72
N ARG A 56 4.75 -3.04 15.04
CA ARG A 56 5.61 -2.34 16.03
C ARG A 56 6.99 -2.97 16.20
N GLN A 57 7.27 -4.08 15.53
CA GLN A 57 8.56 -4.79 15.60
C GLN A 57 9.46 -4.37 14.44
N GLY A 58 10.74 -4.11 14.74
CA GLY A 58 11.71 -3.68 13.75
C GLY A 58 12.26 -4.84 12.91
N PRO A 59 12.40 -4.68 11.57
CA PRO A 59 11.93 -3.56 10.75
C PRO A 59 10.40 -3.55 10.58
N ALA A 60 9.80 -2.35 10.61
CA ALA A 60 8.36 -2.18 10.50
C ALA A 60 7.82 -2.77 9.19
N GLY A 61 6.98 -3.79 9.33
CA GLY A 61 6.23 -4.39 8.24
C GLY A 61 4.90 -3.67 8.05
N TRP A 62 4.49 -3.46 6.81
CA TRP A 62 3.26 -2.76 6.46
C TRP A 62 2.26 -3.74 5.83
N HIS A 63 1.01 -3.67 6.25
CA HIS A 63 -0.06 -4.47 5.66
C HIS A 63 -1.26 -3.61 5.31
N CYS A 64 -2.00 -4.05 4.29
CA CYS A 64 -3.28 -3.46 3.92
C CYS A 64 -4.34 -3.81 4.98
N THR A 65 -5.21 -2.85 5.32
CA THR A 65 -6.42 -3.13 6.10
C THR A 65 -7.56 -3.57 5.17
N ASP A 66 -8.62 -4.16 5.71
CA ASP A 66 -9.80 -4.49 4.91
C ASP A 66 -10.40 -3.23 4.24
N ARG A 67 -10.37 -2.11 4.96
CA ARG A 67 -10.76 -0.80 4.42
C ARG A 67 -9.85 -0.37 3.27
N GLY A 68 -8.54 -0.59 3.38
CA GLY A 68 -7.56 -0.35 2.32
C GLY A 68 -7.85 -1.19 1.07
N ARG A 69 -8.15 -2.48 1.26
CA ARG A 69 -8.52 -3.41 0.18
C ARG A 69 -9.77 -2.93 -0.54
N LEU A 70 -10.83 -2.56 0.19
CA LEU A 70 -12.05 -2.02 -0.40
C LEU A 70 -11.83 -0.65 -1.09
N ALA A 71 -10.87 0.13 -0.63
CA ALA A 71 -10.59 1.42 -1.25
C ALA A 71 -9.85 1.30 -2.58
N ILE A 72 -8.96 0.33 -2.72
CA ILE A 72 -8.17 0.11 -3.95
C ILE A 72 -8.93 -0.68 -5.03
N THR A 73 -10.03 -1.37 -4.69
CA THR A 73 -10.89 -2.04 -5.68
C THR A 73 -11.76 -1.08 -6.50
N ARG A 74 -11.76 0.21 -6.18
CA ARG A 74 -12.50 1.22 -6.94
C ARG A 74 -11.99 1.26 -8.40
N PRO A 75 -12.88 1.42 -9.41
CA PRO A 75 -12.49 1.35 -10.82
C PRO A 75 -11.34 2.27 -11.21
N VAL A 76 -11.29 3.47 -10.63
CA VAL A 76 -10.23 4.47 -10.86
C VAL A 76 -8.82 4.01 -10.42
N TYR A 77 -8.72 2.97 -9.59
CA TYR A 77 -7.44 2.46 -9.09
C TYR A 77 -7.11 1.03 -9.56
N ARG A 78 -7.90 0.47 -10.48
CA ARG A 78 -7.78 -0.93 -10.93
C ARG A 78 -6.38 -1.24 -11.48
N ASP A 79 -5.78 -0.30 -12.21
CA ASP A 79 -4.44 -0.44 -12.79
C ASP A 79 -3.33 -0.52 -11.73
N TYR A 80 -3.59 -0.03 -10.52
CA TYR A 80 -2.64 -0.06 -9.40
C TYR A 80 -2.83 -1.27 -8.49
N ALA A 81 -4.04 -1.85 -8.46
CA ALA A 81 -4.39 -2.94 -7.55
C ALA A 81 -3.76 -4.30 -7.93
N GLY A 82 -3.13 -4.41 -9.10
CA GLY A 82 -2.57 -5.69 -9.60
C GLY A 82 -3.64 -6.77 -9.82
N VAL A 83 -4.93 -6.41 -9.75
CA VAL A 83 -6.06 -7.31 -9.97
C VAL A 83 -6.16 -7.52 -11.48
N ARG A 84 -5.41 -8.49 -11.99
CA ARG A 84 -5.66 -9.07 -13.30
C ARG A 84 -7.11 -9.61 -13.30
N PRO A 85 -7.91 -9.34 -14.34
CA PRO A 85 -9.29 -9.81 -14.42
C PRO A 85 -9.41 -11.33 -14.25
#